data_AF-A0A537V0P1-F1
#
_entry.id   AF-A0A537V0P1-F1
#
_cell.length_a   1.000
_cell.length_b   1.000
_cell.length_c   1.000
_cell.angle_alpha   90.00
_cell.angle_beta   90.00
_cell.angle_gamma   90.00
#
_symmetry.space_group_name_H-M   'P 1'
#
loop_
_entity.id
_entity.type
_entity.pdbx_description
1 polymer ?
#
loop_
_entity_poly.entity_id
_entity_poly.type
_entity_poly.pdbx_seq_one_letter_code
_entity_poly.pdbx_strand_id
1 'polypeptide(L)'
;MSAPPALEAARLYVEAGAADAFARRLLLAHGVPEHDAAIVAACLVGADLRGVDTHGLCRLPGYLDRLRRGLINPHPVLEPERVTPVAAALDGQNGFGFVVGTRAMQEAIAIARELGVGVVSARRSTHFGMAASYVLQALDAGLISLVFSNASPAMPPWGARTALLGTNPFAAGAPAGRHPPFLLDMSPAVAARGKIRRAERRGEKIPLGYALDADGRATRDPKAALGGVVLPIGTYKGSGLSMLMDIFGGVISGANYGGDVGDQYKVYDRPQDVGHFFLAMKPDLFVPE
;
A
#
# COMPACT_ATOMS: atom_id res chain seq x y z
N MET A 1 0.84 40.67 -17.15
CA MET A 1 2.11 40.15 -16.61
C MET A 1 2.05 38.63 -16.68
N SER A 2 2.87 38.02 -17.53
CA SER A 2 3.02 36.56 -17.60
C SER A 2 3.58 36.04 -16.29
N ALA A 3 3.01 34.96 -15.76
CA ALA A 3 3.57 34.26 -14.61
C ALA A 3 5.01 33.79 -14.96
N PRO A 4 5.97 33.88 -14.02
CA PRO A 4 7.32 33.40 -14.27
C PRO A 4 7.28 31.89 -14.58
N PRO A 5 8.16 31.39 -15.46
CA PRO A 5 8.30 29.96 -15.69
C PRO A 5 8.62 29.30 -14.35
N ALA A 6 7.86 28.26 -14.00
CA ALA A 6 8.14 27.47 -12.81
C ALA A 6 9.59 26.97 -12.92
N LEU A 7 10.45 27.39 -11.99
CA LEU A 7 11.79 26.82 -11.87
C LEU A 7 11.61 25.31 -11.78
N GLU A 8 12.10 24.58 -12.78
CA GLU A 8 12.33 23.15 -12.64
C GLU A 8 13.38 23.03 -11.54
N ALA A 9 12.93 22.77 -10.30
CA ALA A 9 13.83 22.57 -9.18
C ALA A 9 14.88 21.55 -9.62
N ALA A 10 16.16 21.90 -9.48
CA ALA A 10 17.26 21.05 -9.92
C ALA A 10 17.06 19.65 -9.36
N ARG A 11 16.97 18.64 -10.23
CA ARG A 11 16.84 17.25 -9.81
C ARG A 11 18.13 16.84 -9.14
N LEU A 12 18.05 16.45 -7.87
CA LEU A 12 19.17 15.91 -7.12
C LEU A 12 19.10 14.39 -7.21
N TYR A 13 20.18 13.78 -7.69
CA TYR A 13 20.35 12.34 -7.69
C TYR A 13 21.05 11.93 -6.38
N VAL A 14 20.51 10.91 -5.72
CA VAL A 14 21.00 10.42 -4.43
C VAL A 14 21.19 8.92 -4.53
N GLU A 15 22.35 8.44 -4.08
CA GLU A 15 22.64 7.00 -4.01
C GLU A 15 21.67 6.29 -3.05
N ALA A 16 21.24 5.09 -3.44
CA ALA A 16 20.24 4.32 -2.67
C ALA A 16 20.68 4.07 -1.22
N GLY A 17 21.96 3.75 -1.00
CA GLY A 17 22.51 3.54 0.34
C GLY A 17 22.52 4.82 1.20
N ALA A 18 22.73 5.99 0.57
CA ALA A 18 22.67 7.27 1.28
C ALA A 18 21.22 7.64 1.65
N ALA A 19 20.28 7.35 0.75
CA ALA A 19 18.85 7.51 0.95
C ALA A 19 18.32 6.61 2.09
N ASP A 20 18.73 5.33 2.11
CA ASP A 20 18.42 4.38 3.19
C ASP A 20 18.95 4.87 4.54
N ALA A 21 20.25 5.19 4.61
CA ALA A 21 20.88 5.67 5.82
C ALA A 21 20.23 6.97 6.35
N PHE A 22 19.80 7.87 5.45
CA PHE A 22 19.08 9.07 5.82
C PHE A 22 17.71 8.75 6.46
N ALA A 23 16.93 7.87 5.85
CA ALA A 23 15.63 7.46 6.38
C ALA A 23 15.77 6.75 7.74
N ARG A 24 16.73 5.83 7.87
CA ARG A 24 17.02 5.13 9.14
C ARG A 24 17.37 6.10 10.25
N ARG A 25 18.29 7.04 10.02
CA ARG A 25 18.66 8.05 11.03
C ARG A 25 17.48 8.86 11.51
N LEU A 26 16.57 9.24 10.61
CA LEU A 26 15.35 9.96 10.99
C LEU A 26 14.41 9.11 11.84
N LEU A 27 14.20 7.84 11.47
CA LEU A 27 13.34 6.92 12.22
C LEU A 27 13.91 6.62 13.61
N LEU A 28 15.21 6.35 13.70
CA LEU A 28 15.94 6.16 14.97
C LEU A 28 15.80 7.38 15.88
N ALA A 29 15.95 8.59 15.32
CA ALA A 29 15.78 9.84 16.06
C ALA A 29 14.34 10.04 16.60
N HIS A 30 13.36 9.30 16.09
CA HIS A 30 11.98 9.29 16.59
C HIS A 30 11.65 8.02 17.40
N GLY A 31 12.68 7.29 17.87
CA GLY A 31 12.53 6.16 18.76
C GLY A 31 12.17 4.84 18.08
N VAL A 32 12.14 4.75 16.75
CA VAL A 32 11.93 3.46 16.06
C VAL A 32 13.16 2.57 16.27
N PRO A 33 13.03 1.29 16.68
CA PRO A 33 14.16 0.36 16.81
C PRO A 33 14.94 0.19 15.51
N GLU A 34 16.24 -0.09 15.61
CA GLU A 34 17.14 -0.23 14.45
C GLU A 34 16.62 -1.22 13.39
N HIS A 35 16.15 -2.38 13.83
CA HIS A 35 15.59 -3.41 12.95
C HIS A 35 14.38 -2.90 12.16
N ASP A 36 13.43 -2.26 12.85
CA ASP A 36 12.19 -1.76 12.26
C ASP A 36 12.45 -0.55 11.36
N ALA A 37 13.39 0.32 11.76
CA ALA A 37 13.85 1.44 10.96
C ALA A 37 14.47 0.97 9.64
N ALA A 38 15.25 -0.11 9.67
CA ALA A 38 15.82 -0.72 8.46
C ALA A 38 14.74 -1.27 7.53
N ILE A 39 13.70 -1.93 8.06
CA ILE A 39 12.56 -2.41 7.26
C ILE A 39 11.85 -1.23 6.56
N VAL A 40 11.48 -0.20 7.32
CA VAL A 40 10.77 0.97 6.78
C VAL A 40 11.62 1.66 5.71
N ALA A 41 12.90 1.90 5.96
CA ALA A 41 13.80 2.55 5.01
C ALA A 41 13.97 1.73 3.72
N ALA A 42 14.20 0.42 3.83
CA ALA A 42 14.35 -0.48 2.70
C ALA A 42 13.09 -0.50 1.82
N CYS A 43 11.89 -0.54 2.41
CA CYS A 43 10.65 -0.49 1.65
C CYS A 43 10.44 0.86 0.93
N LEU A 44 10.76 1.98 1.58
CA LEU A 44 10.63 3.31 0.98
C LEU A 44 11.61 3.49 -0.20
N VAL A 45 12.88 3.16 0.01
CA VAL A 45 13.91 3.25 -1.04
C VAL A 45 13.63 2.24 -2.16
N GLY A 46 13.16 1.03 -1.82
CA GLY A 46 12.75 0.02 -2.79
C GLY A 46 11.60 0.48 -3.70
N ALA A 47 10.64 1.24 -3.15
CA ALA A 47 9.58 1.86 -3.96
C ALA A 47 10.13 2.91 -4.93
N ASP A 48 11.03 3.79 -4.48
CA ASP A 48 11.68 4.80 -5.32
C ASP A 48 12.50 4.16 -6.45
N LEU A 49 13.30 3.12 -6.14
CA LEU A 49 14.11 2.40 -7.13
C LEU A 49 13.28 1.69 -8.21
N ARG A 50 12.01 1.40 -7.93
CA ARG A 50 11.06 0.77 -8.86
C ARG A 50 10.21 1.80 -9.60
N GLY A 51 10.47 3.10 -9.42
CA GLY A 51 9.71 4.19 -10.03
C GLY A 51 8.30 4.34 -9.45
N VAL A 52 8.06 3.83 -8.24
CA VAL A 52 6.82 4.00 -7.49
C VAL A 52 6.96 5.18 -6.53
N ASP A 53 7.34 6.33 -7.08
CA ASP A 53 7.71 7.55 -6.34
C ASP A 53 6.62 8.03 -5.35
N THR A 54 5.37 7.63 -5.56
CA THR A 54 4.24 7.96 -4.70
C THR A 54 4.23 7.19 -3.37
N HIS A 55 5.05 6.14 -3.24
CA HIS A 55 5.12 5.26 -2.08
C HIS A 55 6.53 5.15 -1.47
N GLY A 56 7.52 5.87 -2.01
CA GLY A 56 8.89 5.93 -1.47
C GLY A 56 9.12 7.06 -0.47
N LEU A 57 10.34 7.62 -0.44
CA LEU A 57 10.78 8.56 0.59
C LEU A 57 9.93 9.83 0.71
N CYS A 58 9.19 10.21 -0.33
CA CYS A 58 8.25 11.34 -0.27
C CYS A 58 7.19 11.17 0.84
N ARG A 59 6.95 9.95 1.31
CA ARG A 59 5.98 9.60 2.35
C ARG A 59 6.53 9.74 3.76
N LEU A 60 7.85 9.70 3.93
CA LEU A 60 8.51 9.71 5.24
C LEU A 60 8.06 10.88 6.14
N PRO A 61 7.95 12.13 5.66
CA PRO A 61 7.48 13.24 6.50
C PRO A 61 6.09 12.99 7.10
N GLY A 62 5.17 12.39 6.33
CA GLY A 62 3.83 12.05 6.80
C GLY A 62 3.85 10.98 7.88
N TYR A 63 4.71 9.96 7.75
CA TYR A 63 4.87 8.96 8.79
C TYR A 63 5.46 9.54 10.07
N LEU A 64 6.49 10.39 9.96
CA LEU A 64 7.10 11.03 11.12
C LEU A 64 6.12 11.95 11.85
N ASP A 65 5.25 12.67 11.13
CA ASP A 65 4.19 13.47 11.75
C ASP A 65 3.21 12.61 12.54
N ARG A 66 2.74 11.49 11.96
CA ARG A 66 1.85 10.55 12.66
C ARG A 66 2.51 9.89 13.87
N LEU A 67 3.80 9.57 13.75
CA LEU A 67 4.59 9.02 14.85
C LEU A 67 4.69 10.00 16.02
N ARG A 68 5.00 11.28 15.76
CA ARG A 68 5.04 12.34 16.79
C ARG A 68 3.69 12.55 17.48
N ARG A 69 2.59 12.28 16.78
CA ARG A 69 1.22 12.36 17.33
C ARG A 69 0.79 11.10 18.10
N GLY A 70 1.67 10.09 18.23
CA GLY A 70 1.33 8.82 18.89
C GLY A 70 0.34 7.95 18.10
N LEU A 71 0.16 8.22 16.79
CA LEU A 71 -0.77 7.47 15.93
C LEU A 71 -0.10 6.27 15.25
N ILE A 72 1.21 6.14 15.40
CA ILE A 72 2.01 4.98 15.04
C ILE A 72 2.74 4.55 16.30
N ASN A 73 2.68 3.27 16.65
CA ASN A 73 3.48 2.70 17.72
C ASN A 73 4.90 2.42 17.19
N PRO A 74 5.96 3.06 17.74
CA PRO A 74 7.35 2.78 17.33
C PRO A 74 7.85 1.41 17.80
N HIS A 75 7.23 0.80 18.80
CA HIS A 75 7.67 -0.45 19.43
C HIS A 75 6.54 -1.49 19.48
N PRO A 76 6.00 -1.92 18.33
CA PRO A 76 4.95 -2.93 18.32
C PRO A 76 5.53 -4.30 18.70
N VAL A 77 4.85 -5.02 19.60
CA VAL A 77 5.16 -6.43 19.87
C VAL A 77 4.32 -7.28 18.92
N LEU A 78 4.97 -7.84 17.90
CA LEU A 78 4.31 -8.52 16.79
C LEU A 78 4.41 -10.05 16.92
N GLU A 79 3.40 -10.63 17.53
CA GLU A 79 3.27 -12.07 17.78
C GLU A 79 2.10 -12.63 16.98
N PRO A 80 2.33 -13.29 15.83
CA PRO A 80 1.28 -13.98 15.10
C PRO A 80 0.72 -15.15 15.92
N GLU A 81 -0.59 -15.26 15.94
CA GLU A 81 -1.33 -16.33 16.58
C GLU A 81 -1.85 -17.30 15.51
N ARG A 82 -1.37 -18.56 15.51
CA ARG A 82 -1.89 -19.58 14.58
C ARG A 82 -3.34 -19.91 14.93
N VAL A 83 -4.26 -19.60 14.03
CA VAL A 83 -5.69 -19.92 14.15
C VAL A 83 -6.02 -21.30 13.57
N THR A 84 -5.21 -21.75 12.61
CA THR A 84 -5.21 -23.12 12.07
C THR A 84 -3.75 -23.49 11.74
N PRO A 85 -3.44 -24.74 11.36
CA PRO A 85 -2.09 -25.08 10.92
C PRO A 85 -1.56 -24.19 9.79
N VAL A 86 -2.43 -23.78 8.86
CA VAL A 86 -2.06 -23.02 7.65
C VAL A 86 -2.39 -21.52 7.73
N ALA A 87 -2.96 -21.04 8.83
CA ALA A 87 -3.42 -19.66 8.95
C ALA A 87 -3.08 -19.05 10.31
N ALA A 88 -2.64 -17.79 10.32
CA ALA A 88 -2.40 -17.01 11.52
C ALA A 88 -3.07 -15.63 11.47
N ALA A 89 -3.40 -15.09 12.63
CA ALA A 89 -3.83 -13.71 12.81
C ALA A 89 -2.68 -12.90 13.44
N LEU A 90 -2.45 -11.68 12.96
CA LEU A 90 -1.45 -10.77 13.53
C LEU A 90 -2.10 -9.47 13.99
N ASP A 91 -1.84 -9.12 15.23
CA ASP A 91 -2.15 -7.81 15.76
C ASP A 91 -1.01 -6.83 15.54
N GLY A 92 -1.24 -5.81 14.70
CA GLY A 92 -0.21 -4.84 14.33
C GLY A 92 0.13 -3.84 15.43
N GLN A 93 -0.65 -3.77 16.52
CA GLN A 93 -0.48 -2.82 17.62
C GLN A 93 -0.27 -1.35 17.18
N ASN A 94 -0.94 -0.93 16.10
CA ASN A 94 -0.79 0.37 15.43
C ASN A 94 0.65 0.67 14.97
N GLY A 95 1.47 -0.35 14.75
CA GLY A 95 2.83 -0.20 14.24
C GLY A 95 2.89 0.32 12.80
N PHE A 96 4.12 0.57 12.35
CA PHE A 96 4.38 0.86 10.94
C PHE A 96 3.88 -0.30 10.06
N GLY A 97 3.06 0.01 9.05
CA GLY A 97 2.55 -1.00 8.12
C GLY A 97 3.66 -1.80 7.43
N PHE A 98 4.81 -1.18 7.19
CA PHE A 98 6.03 -1.83 6.71
C PHE A 98 6.49 -2.99 7.59
N VAL A 99 6.55 -2.76 8.90
CA VAL A 99 7.01 -3.73 9.91
C VAL A 99 5.96 -4.81 10.10
N VAL A 100 4.68 -4.42 10.26
CA VAL A 100 3.56 -5.36 10.42
C VAL A 100 3.43 -6.28 9.21
N GLY A 101 3.48 -5.72 7.99
CA GLY A 101 3.38 -6.50 6.76
C GLY A 101 4.57 -7.43 6.54
N THR A 102 5.79 -6.99 6.91
CA THR A 102 6.99 -7.84 6.83
C THR A 102 6.89 -9.01 7.80
N ARG A 103 6.50 -8.77 9.06
CA ARG A 103 6.31 -9.85 10.04
C ARG A 103 5.22 -10.84 9.61
N ALA A 104 4.11 -10.34 9.06
CA ALA A 104 3.02 -11.16 8.57
C ALA A 104 3.43 -12.03 7.38
N MET A 105 4.15 -11.47 6.40
CA MET A 105 4.64 -12.23 5.27
C MET A 105 5.70 -13.26 5.68
N GLN A 106 6.60 -12.92 6.60
CA GLN A 106 7.55 -13.88 7.18
C GLN A 106 6.84 -15.08 7.82
N GLU A 107 5.75 -14.84 8.56
CA GLU A 107 4.95 -15.92 9.13
C GLU A 107 4.26 -16.76 8.03
N ALA A 108 3.68 -16.13 7.02
CA ALA A 108 3.07 -16.82 5.89
C ALA A 108 4.09 -17.72 5.16
N ILE A 109 5.31 -17.22 4.93
CA ILE A 109 6.41 -17.97 4.33
C ILE A 109 6.82 -19.15 5.22
N ALA A 110 6.94 -18.94 6.53
CA ALA A 110 7.32 -20.00 7.47
C ALA A 110 6.30 -21.14 7.46
N ILE A 111 5.01 -20.81 7.53
CA ILE A 111 3.91 -21.79 7.44
C ILE A 111 3.91 -22.50 6.08
N ALA A 112 4.05 -21.75 4.98
CA ALA A 112 4.03 -22.33 3.63
C ALA A 112 5.20 -23.29 3.38
N ARG A 113 6.39 -23.01 3.93
CA ARG A 113 7.54 -23.93 3.85
C ARG A 113 7.27 -25.26 4.51
N GLU A 114 6.58 -25.25 5.65
CA GLU A 114 6.23 -26.44 6.42
C GLU A 114 5.05 -27.21 5.78
N LEU A 115 3.96 -26.50 5.47
CA LEU A 115 2.65 -27.10 5.18
C LEU A 115 2.15 -26.86 3.75
N GLY A 116 2.96 -26.21 2.91
CA GLY A 116 2.64 -25.92 1.52
C GLY A 116 1.95 -24.57 1.30
N VAL A 117 1.00 -24.21 2.17
CA VAL A 117 0.27 -22.93 2.11
C VAL A 117 0.31 -22.26 3.47
N GLY A 118 0.60 -20.95 3.48
CA GLY A 118 0.54 -20.11 4.65
C GLY A 118 -0.25 -18.84 4.37
N VAL A 119 -1.19 -18.53 5.26
CA VAL A 119 -2.06 -17.36 5.16
C VAL A 119 -2.00 -16.55 6.45
N VAL A 120 -1.85 -15.24 6.34
CA VAL A 120 -1.83 -14.35 7.50
C VAL A 120 -2.70 -13.14 7.26
N SER A 121 -3.63 -12.88 8.16
CA SER A 121 -4.38 -11.62 8.21
C SER A 121 -3.79 -10.74 9.30
N ALA A 122 -3.67 -9.44 9.05
CA ALA A 122 -3.16 -8.47 10.02
C ALA A 122 -4.15 -7.33 10.21
N ARG A 123 -4.38 -6.92 11.46
CA ARG A 123 -5.25 -5.78 11.83
C ARG A 123 -4.50 -4.74 12.65
N ARG A 124 -5.13 -3.60 12.97
CA ARG A 124 -4.52 -2.51 13.73
C ARG A 124 -3.16 -2.13 13.18
N SER A 125 -3.08 -2.00 11.86
CA SER A 125 -1.90 -1.59 11.13
C SER A 125 -2.06 -0.18 10.57
N THR A 126 -1.06 0.27 9.82
CA THR A 126 -1.05 1.54 9.12
C THR A 126 -0.67 1.34 7.66
N HIS A 127 -0.60 2.41 6.88
CA HIS A 127 -0.22 2.34 5.47
C HIS A 127 1.14 1.62 5.29
N PHE A 128 1.16 0.60 4.43
CA PHE A 128 2.28 -0.35 4.32
C PHE A 128 3.19 -0.15 3.09
N GLY A 129 2.99 0.94 2.34
CA GLY A 129 3.84 1.26 1.19
C GLY A 129 3.41 0.53 -0.09
N MET A 130 4.40 0.20 -0.92
CA MET A 130 4.22 -0.56 -2.16
C MET A 130 4.02 -2.04 -1.82
N ALA A 131 2.88 -2.61 -2.22
CA ALA A 131 2.49 -3.99 -1.88
C ALA A 131 3.45 -5.04 -2.47
N ALA A 132 4.09 -4.73 -3.60
CA ALA A 132 5.15 -5.57 -4.19
C ALA A 132 6.30 -5.87 -3.21
N SER A 133 6.55 -5.04 -2.19
CA SER A 133 7.62 -5.25 -1.21
C SER A 133 7.44 -6.59 -0.48
N TYR A 134 6.20 -7.00 -0.23
CA TYR A 134 5.88 -8.23 0.48
C TYR A 134 5.83 -9.43 -0.46
N VAL A 135 5.33 -9.23 -1.68
CA VAL A 135 5.38 -10.27 -2.71
C VAL A 135 6.83 -10.66 -3.02
N LEU A 136 7.74 -9.68 -3.08
CA LEU A 136 9.18 -9.93 -3.26
C LEU A 136 9.77 -10.81 -2.16
N GLN A 137 9.37 -10.63 -0.89
CA GLN A 137 9.82 -11.50 0.21
C GLN A 137 9.41 -12.96 -0.02
N ALA A 138 8.21 -13.21 -0.53
CA ALA A 138 7.76 -14.56 -0.87
C ALA A 138 8.47 -15.13 -2.09
N LEU A 139 8.70 -14.30 -3.12
CA LEU A 139 9.45 -14.68 -4.32
C LEU A 139 10.90 -15.05 -3.99
N ASP A 140 11.56 -14.29 -3.12
CA ASP A 140 12.91 -14.57 -2.61
C ASP A 140 12.96 -15.90 -1.83
N ALA A 141 11.83 -16.30 -1.24
CA ALA A 141 11.66 -17.60 -0.60
C ALA A 141 11.24 -18.73 -1.55
N GLY A 142 11.11 -18.46 -2.86
CA GLY A 142 10.69 -19.44 -3.87
C GLY A 142 9.19 -19.75 -3.87
N LEU A 143 8.36 -18.85 -3.35
CA LEU A 143 6.92 -19.08 -3.15
C LEU A 143 6.07 -18.16 -4.04
N ILE A 144 4.89 -18.65 -4.41
CA ILE A 144 3.79 -17.85 -5.00
C ILE A 144 3.16 -17.00 -3.89
N SER A 145 2.72 -15.79 -4.22
CA SER A 145 2.08 -14.91 -3.22
C SER A 145 0.94 -14.08 -3.77
N LEU A 146 -0.05 -13.84 -2.91
CA LEU A 146 -1.10 -12.83 -3.05
C LEU A 146 -1.07 -11.91 -1.83
N VAL A 147 -1.18 -10.61 -2.04
CA VAL A 147 -1.17 -9.60 -0.98
C VAL A 147 -2.27 -8.57 -1.23
N PHE A 148 -3.10 -8.35 -0.20
CA PHE A 148 -4.16 -7.34 -0.20
C PHE A 148 -4.01 -6.40 1.00
N SER A 149 -4.42 -5.15 0.82
CA SER A 149 -4.62 -4.19 1.91
C SER A 149 -5.87 -3.40 1.60
N ASN A 150 -6.52 -2.89 2.65
CA ASN A 150 -7.52 -1.84 2.47
C ASN A 150 -6.94 -0.44 2.74
N ALA A 151 -7.73 0.59 2.46
CA ALA A 151 -7.32 1.97 2.58
C ALA A 151 -8.54 2.88 2.84
N SER A 152 -8.27 4.10 3.29
CA SER A 152 -9.28 5.13 3.50
C SER A 152 -10.06 5.47 2.23
N PRO A 153 -11.34 5.89 2.32
CA PRO A 153 -12.17 6.19 1.16
C PRO A 153 -11.53 7.15 0.15
N ALA A 154 -11.48 6.71 -1.11
CA ALA A 154 -10.87 7.46 -2.21
C ALA A 154 -11.58 7.29 -3.55
N MET A 155 -12.31 6.19 -3.75
CA MET A 155 -13.02 5.87 -4.98
C MET A 155 -14.50 5.57 -4.70
N PRO A 156 -15.40 5.90 -5.64
CA PRO A 156 -16.79 5.51 -5.52
C PRO A 156 -16.96 4.03 -5.94
N PRO A 157 -17.87 3.30 -5.29
CA PRO A 157 -18.44 2.09 -5.88
C PRO A 157 -18.98 2.39 -7.28
N TRP A 158 -18.92 1.41 -8.18
CA TRP A 158 -19.50 1.60 -9.51
C TRP A 158 -20.99 1.95 -9.41
N GLY A 159 -21.41 3.01 -10.11
CA GLY A 159 -22.76 3.56 -10.04
C GLY A 159 -22.97 4.62 -8.94
N ALA A 160 -22.01 4.80 -8.03
CA ALA A 160 -22.05 5.87 -7.03
C ALA A 160 -21.23 7.09 -7.46
N ARG A 161 -21.43 8.21 -6.75
CA ARG A 161 -20.68 9.46 -6.95
C ARG A 161 -19.77 9.85 -5.79
N THR A 162 -19.93 9.21 -4.64
CA THR A 162 -19.22 9.54 -3.40
C THR A 162 -18.20 8.45 -3.09
N ALA A 163 -17.02 8.83 -2.59
CA ALA A 163 -16.00 7.89 -2.18
C ALA A 163 -16.48 7.01 -1.01
N LEU A 164 -16.24 5.71 -1.13
CA LEU A 164 -16.47 4.71 -0.07
C LEU A 164 -15.32 3.70 -0.06
N LEU A 165 -14.92 3.25 -1.25
CA LEU A 165 -13.84 2.30 -1.43
C LEU A 165 -12.49 3.00 -1.29
N GLY A 166 -11.52 2.36 -0.65
CA GLY A 166 -10.14 2.80 -0.75
C GLY A 166 -9.55 2.52 -2.13
N THR A 167 -8.31 2.97 -2.35
CA THR A 167 -7.52 2.53 -3.52
C THR A 167 -6.98 1.11 -3.39
N ASN A 168 -7.48 0.36 -2.38
CA ASN A 168 -7.12 -0.98 -1.93
C ASN A 168 -6.23 -1.73 -2.92
N PRO A 169 -4.93 -1.95 -2.63
CA PRO A 169 -4.00 -2.55 -3.58
C PRO A 169 -4.10 -4.08 -3.65
N PHE A 170 -3.95 -4.59 -4.88
CA PHE A 170 -3.80 -6.01 -5.20
C PHE A 170 -2.38 -6.24 -5.70
N ALA A 171 -1.63 -7.10 -5.02
CA ALA A 171 -0.35 -7.57 -5.50
C ALA A 171 -0.30 -9.10 -5.57
N ALA A 172 0.41 -9.60 -6.56
CA ALA A 172 0.57 -11.03 -6.82
C ALA A 172 1.93 -11.32 -7.42
N GLY A 173 2.49 -12.50 -7.14
CA GLY A 173 3.74 -12.92 -7.75
C GLY A 173 3.89 -14.43 -7.83
N ALA A 174 4.64 -14.88 -8.82
CA ALA A 174 5.00 -16.28 -9.00
C ALA A 174 6.48 -16.41 -9.42
N PRO A 175 7.24 -17.35 -8.83
CA PRO A 175 8.58 -17.69 -9.29
C PRO A 175 8.58 -18.16 -10.74
N ALA A 176 9.67 -17.92 -11.47
CA ALA A 176 9.80 -18.29 -12.89
C ALA A 176 11.10 -19.06 -13.19
N GLY A 177 11.65 -19.75 -12.18
CA GLY A 177 12.90 -20.51 -12.27
C GLY A 177 14.06 -19.62 -12.73
N ARG A 178 14.58 -19.89 -13.93
CA ARG A 178 15.69 -19.11 -14.55
C ARG A 178 15.27 -17.75 -15.11
N HIS A 179 13.98 -17.46 -15.20
CA HIS A 179 13.46 -16.21 -15.75
C HIS A 179 13.10 -15.23 -14.63
N PRO A 180 13.01 -13.93 -14.93
CA PRO A 180 12.47 -12.97 -13.97
C PRO A 180 11.07 -13.40 -13.49
N PRO A 181 10.77 -13.31 -12.18
CA PRO A 181 9.49 -13.71 -11.65
C PRO A 181 8.35 -12.84 -12.20
N PHE A 182 7.15 -13.41 -12.24
CA PHE A 182 5.94 -12.60 -12.44
C PHE A 182 5.68 -11.79 -11.18
N LEU A 183 5.44 -10.48 -11.35
CA LEU A 183 5.12 -9.56 -10.25
C LEU A 183 4.13 -8.50 -10.73
N LEU A 184 2.94 -8.51 -10.13
CA LEU A 184 1.88 -7.53 -10.30
C LEU A 184 1.71 -6.76 -9.00
N ASP A 185 1.63 -5.44 -9.08
CA ASP A 185 1.21 -4.55 -8.00
C ASP A 185 0.38 -3.42 -8.60
N MET A 186 -0.89 -3.37 -8.21
CA MET A 186 -1.84 -2.43 -8.79
C MET A 186 -2.82 -1.87 -7.76
N SER A 187 -3.19 -0.62 -7.98
CA SER A 187 -4.43 -0.06 -7.45
C SER A 187 -5.55 -0.25 -8.47
N PRO A 188 -6.78 -0.60 -8.06
CA PRO A 188 -7.94 -0.65 -8.94
C PRO A 188 -8.47 0.74 -9.33
N ALA A 189 -7.74 1.83 -9.08
CA ALA A 189 -8.04 3.14 -9.64
C ALA A 189 -7.62 3.22 -11.12
N VAL A 190 -8.44 3.83 -11.97
CA VAL A 190 -8.13 4.00 -13.40
C VAL A 190 -6.91 4.92 -13.64
N ALA A 191 -6.60 5.80 -12.68
CA ALA A 191 -5.43 6.67 -12.72
C ALA A 191 -4.99 7.07 -11.31
N ALA A 192 -3.69 7.26 -11.10
CA ALA A 192 -3.20 7.88 -9.87
C ALA A 192 -3.61 9.36 -9.81
N ARG A 193 -4.05 9.86 -8.63
CA ARG A 193 -4.33 11.30 -8.43
C ARG A 193 -3.15 12.20 -8.78
N GLY A 194 -1.91 11.72 -8.60
CA GLY A 194 -0.70 12.43 -9.02
C GLY A 194 -0.61 12.68 -10.53
N LYS A 195 -1.15 11.77 -11.36
CA LYS A 195 -1.26 11.94 -12.82
C LYS A 195 -2.22 13.07 -13.17
N ILE A 196 -3.34 13.19 -12.44
CA ILE A 196 -4.32 14.27 -12.61
C ILE A 196 -3.71 15.63 -12.18
N ARG A 197 -3.01 15.69 -11.04
CA ARG A 197 -2.28 16.91 -10.61
C ARG A 197 -1.23 17.34 -11.63
N ARG A 198 -0.56 16.38 -12.30
CA ARG A 198 0.40 16.71 -13.35
C ARG A 198 -0.28 17.27 -14.59
N ALA A 199 -1.42 16.71 -15.01
CA ALA A 199 -2.22 17.25 -16.10
C ALA A 199 -2.71 18.68 -15.78
N GLU A 200 -3.18 18.93 -14.55
CA GLU A 200 -3.54 20.27 -14.06
C GLU A 200 -2.39 21.27 -14.22
N ARG A 201 -1.20 20.96 -13.70
CA ARG A 201 -0.03 21.84 -13.80
C ARG A 201 0.41 22.12 -15.23
N ARG A 202 0.12 21.22 -16.17
CA ARG A 202 0.44 21.37 -17.59
C ARG A 202 -0.67 22.01 -18.41
N GLY A 203 -1.82 22.29 -17.81
CA GLY A 203 -3.01 22.77 -18.54
C GLY A 203 -3.59 21.73 -19.50
N GLU A 204 -3.33 20.44 -19.27
CA GLU A 204 -3.78 19.32 -20.10
C GLU A 204 -5.13 18.78 -19.62
N LYS A 205 -5.98 18.34 -20.56
CA LYS A 205 -7.23 17.63 -20.23
C LYS A 205 -6.95 16.18 -19.85
N ILE A 206 -7.74 15.63 -18.92
CA ILE A 206 -7.74 14.19 -18.64
C ILE A 206 -8.69 13.43 -19.58
N PRO A 207 -8.46 12.12 -19.82
CA PRO A 207 -9.42 11.27 -20.51
C PRO A 207 -10.78 11.23 -19.79
N LEU A 208 -11.87 11.18 -20.57
CA LEU A 208 -13.19 10.95 -20.00
C LEU A 208 -13.24 9.56 -19.34
N GLY A 209 -13.93 9.45 -18.20
CA GLY A 209 -13.98 8.22 -17.41
C GLY A 209 -12.84 8.07 -16.40
N TYR A 210 -11.96 9.06 -16.26
CA TYR A 210 -10.95 9.07 -15.19
C TYR A 210 -11.51 9.47 -13.82
N ALA A 211 -12.43 10.44 -13.81
CA ALA A 211 -12.90 11.05 -12.57
C ALA A 211 -14.31 11.64 -12.74
N LEU A 212 -14.95 11.83 -11.59
CA LEU A 212 -16.13 12.68 -11.44
C LEU A 212 -15.72 13.97 -10.73
N ASP A 213 -16.42 15.07 -11.00
CA ASP A 213 -16.32 16.31 -10.23
C ASP A 213 -17.06 16.22 -8.88
N ALA A 214 -17.10 17.33 -8.14
CA ALA A 214 -17.75 17.40 -6.82
C ALA A 214 -19.27 17.15 -6.87
N ASP A 215 -19.93 17.36 -8.02
CA ASP A 215 -21.36 17.10 -8.20
C ASP A 215 -21.65 15.67 -8.67
N GLY A 216 -20.60 14.89 -8.96
CA GLY A 216 -20.68 13.53 -9.49
C GLY A 216 -20.79 13.46 -11.02
N ARG A 217 -20.46 14.54 -11.75
CA ARG A 217 -20.49 14.56 -13.22
C ARG A 217 -19.14 14.15 -13.79
N ALA A 218 -19.15 13.36 -14.87
CA ALA A 218 -17.92 12.96 -15.54
C ALA A 218 -17.20 14.20 -16.10
N THR A 219 -15.89 14.30 -15.85
CA THR A 219 -15.12 15.49 -16.22
C THR A 219 -13.81 15.16 -16.93
N ARG A 220 -13.38 16.09 -17.79
CA ARG A 220 -12.05 16.12 -18.42
C ARG A 220 -11.17 17.25 -17.87
N ASP A 221 -11.71 18.08 -17.00
CA ASP A 221 -10.97 19.14 -16.32
C ASP A 221 -10.24 18.54 -15.10
N PRO A 222 -8.89 18.55 -15.08
CA PRO A 222 -8.14 18.01 -13.95
C PRO A 222 -8.41 18.76 -12.65
N LYS A 223 -8.73 20.06 -12.67
CA LYS A 223 -9.04 20.83 -11.46
C LYS A 223 -10.37 20.38 -10.86
N ALA A 224 -11.40 20.25 -11.69
CA ALA A 224 -12.69 19.69 -11.27
C ALA A 224 -12.54 18.25 -10.75
N ALA A 225 -11.75 17.42 -11.43
CA ALA A 225 -11.47 16.04 -11.01
C ALA A 225 -10.76 15.95 -9.65
N LEU A 226 -9.85 16.87 -9.34
CA LEU A 226 -9.16 16.91 -8.05
C LEU A 226 -10.10 17.27 -6.89
N GLY A 227 -11.17 18.04 -7.17
CA GLY A 227 -12.24 18.33 -6.22
C GLY A 227 -13.27 17.20 -6.05
N GLY A 228 -13.28 16.22 -6.95
CA GLY A 228 -14.14 15.04 -6.87
C GLY A 228 -13.36 13.74 -6.64
N VAL A 229 -13.80 12.67 -7.31
CA VAL A 229 -13.33 11.30 -7.08
C VAL A 229 -12.75 10.67 -8.33
N VAL A 230 -11.74 9.82 -8.16
CA VAL A 230 -11.18 9.01 -9.25
C VAL A 230 -11.99 7.72 -9.38
N LEU A 231 -12.26 7.31 -10.61
CA LEU A 231 -13.09 6.14 -10.89
C LEU A 231 -12.29 4.83 -10.84
N PRO A 232 -12.93 3.69 -10.50
CA PRO A 232 -12.31 2.38 -10.61
C PRO A 232 -11.99 2.00 -12.07
N ILE A 233 -10.88 1.29 -12.27
CA ILE A 233 -10.48 0.72 -13.57
C ILE A 233 -11.50 -0.31 -14.03
N GLY A 234 -11.81 -0.34 -15.33
CA GLY A 234 -12.73 -1.36 -15.87
C GLY A 234 -14.11 -1.34 -15.19
N THR A 235 -14.56 -0.16 -14.75
CA THR A 235 -15.90 0.10 -14.19
C THR A 235 -16.24 -0.81 -13.01
N TYR A 236 -17.24 -1.67 -13.14
CA TYR A 236 -17.69 -2.58 -12.06
C TYR A 236 -16.61 -3.61 -11.68
N LYS A 237 -15.65 -3.91 -12.58
CA LYS A 237 -14.56 -4.85 -12.30
C LYS A 237 -13.58 -4.29 -11.27
N GLY A 238 -13.09 -3.06 -11.46
CA GLY A 238 -12.21 -2.39 -10.49
C GLY A 238 -12.93 -2.11 -9.18
N SER A 239 -14.22 -1.74 -9.24
CA SER A 239 -15.04 -1.60 -8.04
C SER A 239 -15.12 -2.90 -7.25
N GLY A 240 -15.43 -4.02 -7.92
CA GLY A 240 -15.50 -5.34 -7.30
C GLY A 240 -14.16 -5.81 -6.76
N LEU A 241 -13.05 -5.56 -7.48
CA LEU A 241 -11.69 -5.84 -6.99
C LEU A 241 -11.41 -5.07 -5.70
N SER A 242 -11.72 -3.77 -5.66
CA SER A 242 -11.50 -2.97 -4.45
C SER A 242 -12.33 -3.45 -3.26
N MET A 243 -13.58 -3.89 -3.50
CA MET A 243 -14.44 -4.49 -2.47
C MET A 243 -13.86 -5.81 -1.97
N LEU A 244 -13.37 -6.68 -2.86
CA LEU A 244 -12.69 -7.93 -2.49
C LEU A 244 -11.53 -7.66 -1.52
N MET A 245 -10.69 -6.69 -1.85
CA MET A 245 -9.56 -6.31 -1.01
C MET A 245 -9.97 -5.68 0.32
N ASP A 246 -11.12 -5.00 0.37
CA ASP A 246 -11.69 -4.49 1.61
C ASP A 246 -12.24 -5.62 2.50
N ILE A 247 -12.80 -6.66 1.90
CA ILE A 247 -13.26 -7.86 2.61
C ILE A 247 -12.07 -8.59 3.21
N PHE A 248 -11.03 -8.89 2.42
CA PHE A 248 -9.86 -9.62 2.93
C PHE A 248 -9.00 -8.77 3.86
N GLY A 249 -8.75 -7.52 3.49
CA GLY A 249 -7.92 -6.59 4.25
C GLY A 249 -8.61 -6.09 5.52
N GLY A 250 -9.91 -5.76 5.48
CA GLY A 250 -10.64 -5.20 6.61
C GLY A 250 -11.52 -6.20 7.34
N VAL A 251 -12.55 -6.73 6.66
CA VAL A 251 -13.57 -7.60 7.31
C VAL A 251 -12.96 -8.86 7.91
N ILE A 252 -12.15 -9.59 7.14
CA ILE A 252 -11.53 -10.86 7.57
C ILE A 252 -10.43 -10.64 8.61
N SER A 253 -9.70 -9.54 8.55
CA SER A 253 -8.67 -9.24 9.56
C SER A 253 -9.28 -8.72 10.87
N GLY A 254 -10.51 -8.18 10.82
CA GLY A 254 -11.14 -7.48 11.93
C GLY A 254 -10.61 -6.06 12.13
N ALA A 255 -10.02 -5.46 11.10
CA ALA A 255 -9.69 -4.03 11.05
C ALA A 255 -10.90 -3.20 10.56
N ASN A 256 -10.79 -1.88 10.55
CA ASN A 256 -11.78 -1.01 9.90
C ASN A 256 -11.97 -1.37 8.42
N TYR A 257 -13.19 -1.20 7.91
CA TYR A 257 -13.58 -1.47 6.52
C TYR A 257 -14.71 -0.53 6.10
N GLY A 258 -15.14 -0.59 4.83
CA GLY A 258 -16.41 -0.03 4.39
C GLY A 258 -16.57 1.48 4.54
N GLY A 259 -15.48 2.24 4.67
CA GLY A 259 -15.54 3.68 4.94
C GLY A 259 -14.71 4.13 6.15
N ASP A 260 -14.47 3.21 7.09
CA ASP A 260 -14.03 3.59 8.44
C ASP A 260 -12.52 3.70 8.61
N VAL A 261 -11.73 3.22 7.64
CA VAL A 261 -10.27 3.31 7.65
C VAL A 261 -9.84 4.79 7.68
N GLY A 262 -9.07 5.16 8.71
CA GLY A 262 -8.64 6.54 8.90
C GLY A 262 -7.72 7.03 7.78
N ASP A 263 -8.06 8.17 7.17
CA ASP A 263 -7.21 8.82 6.17
C ASP A 263 -5.92 9.32 6.82
N GLN A 264 -4.78 8.82 6.34
CA GLN A 264 -3.45 9.12 6.88
C GLN A 264 -3.12 10.63 6.92
N TYR A 265 -3.78 11.44 6.09
CA TYR A 265 -3.54 12.87 5.95
C TYR A 265 -4.61 13.76 6.57
N LYS A 266 -5.75 13.20 6.97
CA LYS A 266 -6.90 13.98 7.47
C LYS A 266 -7.37 13.56 8.86
N VAL A 267 -7.14 12.30 9.25
CA VAL A 267 -7.60 11.73 10.51
C VAL A 267 -6.42 11.60 11.46
N TYR A 268 -6.39 12.45 12.50
CA TYR A 268 -5.30 12.53 13.48
C TYR A 268 -5.76 12.36 14.94
N ASP A 269 -7.05 12.15 15.16
CA ASP A 269 -7.68 11.91 16.47
C ASP A 269 -7.67 10.42 16.87
N ARG A 270 -7.43 9.52 15.91
CA ARG A 270 -7.34 8.07 16.11
C ARG A 270 -6.36 7.39 15.13
N PRO A 271 -5.87 6.17 15.45
CA PRO A 271 -5.12 5.35 14.50
C PRO A 271 -5.93 5.03 13.24
N GLN A 272 -5.24 4.65 12.17
CA GLN A 272 -5.92 4.35 10.90
C GLN A 272 -6.72 3.04 10.96
N ASP A 273 -6.18 2.06 11.69
CA ASP A 273 -6.65 0.68 11.74
C ASP A 273 -6.83 0.08 10.33
N VAL A 274 -5.73 0.12 9.56
CA VAL A 274 -5.63 -0.56 8.26
C VAL A 274 -5.47 -2.06 8.51
N GLY A 275 -6.06 -2.88 7.66
CA GLY A 275 -5.79 -4.31 7.67
C GLY A 275 -5.26 -4.85 6.35
N HIS A 276 -4.58 -5.99 6.47
CA HIS A 276 -3.78 -6.61 5.43
C HIS A 276 -4.03 -8.11 5.36
N PHE A 277 -3.83 -8.69 4.19
CA PHE A 277 -3.91 -10.12 3.96
C PHE A 277 -2.72 -10.59 3.13
N PHE A 278 -2.06 -11.65 3.58
CA PHE A 278 -0.87 -12.21 2.96
C PHE A 278 -1.06 -13.71 2.74
N LEU A 279 -0.76 -14.17 1.54
CA LEU A 279 -0.69 -15.59 1.19
C LEU A 279 0.69 -15.90 0.65
N ALA A 280 1.26 -17.01 1.09
CA ALA A 280 2.43 -17.64 0.51
C ALA A 280 2.11 -19.11 0.21
N MET A 281 2.55 -19.62 -0.93
CA MET A 281 2.24 -20.98 -1.38
C MET A 281 3.38 -21.57 -2.18
N LYS A 282 3.69 -22.84 -1.90
CA LYS A 282 4.65 -23.63 -2.68
C LYS A 282 4.15 -23.82 -4.13
N PRO A 283 4.99 -23.58 -5.15
CA PRO A 283 4.58 -23.72 -6.54
C PRO A 283 4.34 -25.17 -6.98
N ASP A 284 4.96 -26.14 -6.31
CA ASP A 284 4.98 -27.57 -6.66
C ASP A 284 3.86 -28.41 -6.00
N LEU A 285 2.91 -27.79 -5.30
CA LEU A 285 1.84 -28.51 -4.57
C LEU A 285 0.93 -29.34 -5.46
N PHE A 286 0.66 -28.85 -6.67
CA PHE A 286 -0.29 -29.47 -7.60
C PHE A 286 0.39 -30.08 -8.82
N VAL A 287 1.55 -29.57 -9.18
CA VAL A 287 2.37 -30.04 -10.29
C VAL A 287 3.80 -30.19 -9.76
N PRO A 288 4.25 -31.42 -9.49
CA PRO A 288 5.62 -31.68 -9.06
C PRO A 288 6.66 -31.19 -10.08
N GLU A 289 7.87 -30.88 -9.60
CA GLU A 289 9.02 -30.53 -10.46
C GLU A 289 9.45 -31.65 -11.41
#